data_AF-A0A4Y8V263-F1
#
_entry.id   AF-A0A4Y8V263-F1
#
_cell.length_a   1.000
_cell.length_b   1.000
_cell.length_c   1.000
_cell.angle_alpha   90.00
_cell.angle_beta   90.00
_cell.angle_gamma   90.00
#
_symmetry.space_group_name_H-M   'P 1'
#
loop_
_entity.id
_entity.type
_entity.pdbx_description
1 polymer ?
#
loop_
_entity_poly.entity_id
_entity_poly.type
_entity_poly.pdbx_seq_one_letter_code
_entity_poly.pdbx_strand_id
1 'polypeptide(L)'
;MDTTATPGPDVDDRSVRSWAQHAEALGEPGLAADLLTTVDGADVGHLARLALLDGRPADALTLLARGGDDVVPAHGPTSPEHVVAAAARAAQGDEGALVTLLHVGSRVADPQQRADFLRLLAGAAGPAGRHDLADDAWVTLVSEHGDRTPQGLGGWAAAHVARRDAARSTDAVRAVVGVARGLQEALPAAADDAGATTLAVRDLQRRGDRAGAALLAAAVARGGRTSPDLRALRDETALHRRRAPTVVPWILALLLLPLGVVGIALGIGVVEVLRRVWRRVPGVSLCDERVWDTVDGARLDDGRQTGAHSEVRPLPALAALAGFVAGIGVAFEVDARVRALVPGLGDGWAMLLWAVPLLGVPALSFVLVESARRALVRRRVAREGAADRAAQLRSAGACRCWDPVAAVGPFAAAYASEHLVAAPRCTSLPRGTAVRRCPLTDVPWLVTTTTGGRAQLVLRGAPPLPAAAAPPPPGTAGYL
;
A
#
# COMPACT_ATOMS: atom_id res chain seq x y z
N MET A 1 -21.18 -13.40 51.42
CA MET A 1 -21.66 -12.11 50.90
C MET A 1 -21.47 -12.15 49.40
N ASP A 2 -22.42 -12.78 48.71
CA ASP A 2 -22.45 -12.78 47.25
C ASP A 2 -22.93 -11.41 46.79
N THR A 3 -22.01 -10.64 46.23
CA THR A 3 -22.35 -9.41 45.52
C THR A 3 -23.09 -9.86 44.26
N THR A 4 -24.41 -9.76 44.27
CA THR A 4 -25.24 -9.86 43.07
C THR A 4 -24.75 -8.78 42.10
N ALA A 5 -23.87 -9.18 41.19
CA ALA A 5 -23.43 -8.33 40.10
C ALA A 5 -24.66 -8.01 39.26
N THR A 6 -25.18 -6.80 39.42
CA THR A 6 -26.20 -6.24 38.53
C THR A 6 -25.72 -6.49 37.10
N PRO A 7 -26.52 -7.13 36.23
CA PRO A 7 -26.12 -7.35 34.84
C PRO A 7 -25.66 -6.00 34.29
N GLY A 8 -24.40 -5.94 33.87
CA GLY A 8 -23.85 -4.73 33.26
C GLY A 8 -24.76 -4.32 32.09
N PRO A 9 -24.92 -3.02 31.82
CA PRO A 9 -25.73 -2.60 30.68
C PRO A 9 -25.19 -3.28 29.43
N ASP A 10 -26.01 -4.13 28.81
CA ASP A 10 -25.70 -4.71 27.50
C ASP A 10 -25.37 -3.56 26.53
N VAL A 11 -24.43 -3.81 25.63
CA VAL A 11 -24.13 -2.84 24.58
C VAL A 11 -25.38 -2.69 23.75
N ASP A 12 -25.87 -1.45 23.65
CA ASP A 12 -26.99 -1.11 22.78
C ASP A 12 -26.69 -1.53 21.34
N ASP A 13 -27.60 -2.31 20.73
CA ASP A 13 -27.54 -2.76 19.33
C ASP A 13 -27.24 -1.62 18.35
N ARG A 14 -27.66 -0.39 18.65
CA ARG A 14 -27.37 0.77 17.80
C ARG A 14 -25.87 1.06 17.74
N SER A 15 -25.15 0.86 18.84
CA SER A 15 -23.69 0.99 18.85
C SER A 15 -23.02 -0.12 18.05
N VAL A 16 -23.49 -1.36 18.17
CA VAL A 16 -22.95 -2.49 17.41
C VAL A 16 -23.17 -2.28 15.90
N ARG A 17 -24.38 -1.88 15.49
CA ARG A 17 -24.67 -1.54 14.08
C ARG A 17 -23.82 -0.37 13.59
N SER A 18 -23.62 0.65 14.41
CA SER A 18 -22.74 1.79 14.06
C SER A 18 -21.28 1.34 13.90
N TRP A 19 -20.77 0.45 14.77
CA TRP A 19 -19.45 -0.13 14.60
C TRP A 19 -19.34 -0.97 13.34
N ALA A 20 -20.35 -1.81 13.04
CA ALA A 20 -20.36 -2.60 11.80
C ALA A 20 -20.32 -1.72 10.56
N GLN A 21 -21.11 -0.63 10.53
CA GLN A 21 -21.09 0.34 9.43
C GLN A 21 -19.73 1.02 9.28
N HIS A 22 -19.09 1.42 10.38
CA HIS A 22 -17.76 2.03 10.34
C HIS A 22 -16.67 1.02 9.95
N ALA A 23 -16.78 -0.25 10.36
CA ALA A 23 -15.89 -1.32 9.93
C ALA A 23 -16.02 -1.56 8.41
N GLU A 24 -17.25 -1.64 7.90
CA GLU A 24 -17.49 -1.76 6.46
C GLU A 24 -16.91 -0.58 5.67
N ALA A 25 -17.13 0.65 6.14
CA ALA A 25 -16.59 1.86 5.52
C ALA A 25 -15.05 1.90 5.50
N LEU A 26 -14.40 1.16 6.40
CA LEU A 26 -12.94 0.99 6.43
C LEU A 26 -12.45 -0.24 5.65
N GLY A 27 -13.35 -1.00 5.01
CA GLY A 27 -12.99 -2.20 4.26
C GLY A 27 -12.66 -3.39 5.16
N GLU A 28 -13.33 -3.50 6.31
CA GLU A 28 -13.22 -4.61 7.27
C GLU A 28 -14.51 -5.47 7.27
N PRO A 29 -14.87 -6.12 6.14
CA PRO A 29 -16.16 -6.79 5.99
C PRO A 29 -16.32 -7.99 6.94
N GLY A 30 -15.24 -8.71 7.25
CA GLY A 30 -15.24 -9.80 8.23
C GLY A 30 -15.63 -9.31 9.63
N LEU A 31 -14.99 -8.23 10.12
CA LEU A 31 -15.33 -7.61 11.40
C LEU A 31 -16.76 -7.06 11.41
N ALA A 32 -17.21 -6.43 10.32
CA ALA A 32 -18.57 -5.93 10.20
C ALA A 32 -19.60 -7.08 10.29
N ALA A 33 -19.33 -8.21 9.63
CA ALA A 33 -20.19 -9.39 9.69
C ALA A 33 -20.23 -9.98 11.10
N ASP A 34 -19.06 -10.16 11.72
CA ASP A 34 -18.96 -10.67 13.09
C ASP A 34 -19.75 -9.81 14.07
N LEU A 35 -19.66 -8.47 13.97
CA LEU A 35 -20.44 -7.54 14.78
C LEU A 35 -21.94 -7.66 14.52
N LEU A 36 -22.38 -7.75 13.27
CA LEU A 36 -23.80 -7.88 12.95
C LEU A 36 -24.38 -9.22 13.43
N THR A 37 -23.61 -10.30 13.47
CA THR A 37 -24.09 -11.59 14.01
C THR A 37 -24.41 -11.55 15.50
N THR A 38 -23.93 -10.54 16.24
CA THR A 38 -24.27 -10.36 17.65
C THR A 38 -25.56 -9.56 17.87
N VAL A 39 -26.16 -9.03 16.80
CA VAL A 39 -27.37 -8.21 16.85
C VAL A 39 -28.56 -9.06 16.44
N ASP A 40 -29.59 -9.10 17.28
CA ASP A 40 -30.83 -9.80 16.96
C ASP A 40 -31.51 -9.19 15.73
N GLY A 41 -31.96 -10.06 14.82
CA GLY A 41 -32.62 -9.64 13.58
C GLY A 41 -31.70 -8.95 12.58
N ALA A 42 -30.40 -9.25 12.58
CA ALA A 42 -29.48 -8.77 11.56
C ALA A 42 -29.98 -9.11 10.14
N ASP A 43 -29.84 -8.16 9.22
CA ASP A 43 -30.24 -8.31 7.82
C ASP A 43 -29.37 -9.36 7.12
N VAL A 44 -30.01 -10.45 6.68
CA VAL A 44 -29.36 -11.57 5.98
C VAL A 44 -28.74 -11.11 4.67
N GLY A 45 -29.38 -10.18 3.95
CA GLY A 45 -28.85 -9.61 2.71
C GLY A 45 -27.54 -8.85 2.94
N HIS A 46 -27.48 -8.05 4.00
CA HIS A 46 -26.27 -7.34 4.42
C HIS A 46 -25.15 -8.31 4.81
N LEU A 47 -25.45 -9.34 5.61
CA LEU A 47 -24.47 -10.36 5.99
C LEU A 47 -23.93 -11.13 4.77
N ALA A 48 -24.79 -11.48 3.81
CA ALA A 48 -24.38 -12.13 2.58
C ALA A 48 -23.46 -11.24 1.73
N ARG A 49 -23.79 -9.95 1.63
CA ARG A 49 -22.96 -8.95 0.95
C ARG A 49 -21.56 -8.87 1.58
N LEU A 50 -21.47 -8.80 2.91
CA LEU A 50 -20.19 -8.75 3.62
C LEU A 50 -19.38 -10.04 3.42
N ALA A 51 -20.02 -11.21 3.48
CA ALA A 51 -19.36 -12.49 3.20
C ALA A 51 -18.77 -12.54 1.77
N LEU A 52 -19.49 -12.02 0.77
CA LEU A 52 -18.99 -11.92 -0.59
C LEU A 52 -17.79 -10.98 -0.70
N LEU A 53 -17.85 -9.80 -0.10
CA LEU A 53 -16.75 -8.82 -0.12
C LEU A 53 -15.50 -9.33 0.61
N ASP A 54 -15.69 -10.18 1.62
CA ASP A 54 -14.64 -10.92 2.35
C ASP A 54 -14.08 -12.12 1.55
N GLY A 55 -14.53 -12.33 0.31
CA GLY A 55 -14.04 -13.40 -0.57
C GLY A 55 -14.63 -14.78 -0.25
N ARG A 56 -15.78 -14.85 0.43
CA ARG A 56 -16.50 -16.07 0.78
C ARG A 56 -17.84 -16.18 0.02
N PRO A 57 -17.81 -16.35 -1.32
CA PRO A 57 -19.04 -16.37 -2.13
C PRO A 57 -19.96 -17.56 -1.80
N ALA A 58 -19.41 -18.70 -1.38
CA ALA A 58 -20.21 -19.86 -0.96
C ALA A 58 -21.01 -19.58 0.33
N ASP A 59 -20.40 -18.89 1.29
CA ASP A 59 -21.07 -18.49 2.52
C ASP A 59 -22.18 -17.46 2.23
N ALA A 60 -21.92 -16.53 1.32
CA ALA A 60 -22.92 -15.55 0.87
C ALA A 60 -24.17 -16.24 0.29
N LEU A 61 -24.00 -17.22 -0.61
CA LEU A 61 -25.12 -18.00 -1.17
C LEU A 61 -25.84 -18.81 -0.09
N THR A 62 -25.11 -19.38 0.87
CA THR A 62 -25.71 -20.14 1.99
C THR A 62 -26.56 -19.23 2.88
N LEU A 63 -26.13 -18.00 3.12
CA LEU A 63 -26.90 -17.01 3.87
C LEU A 63 -28.19 -16.63 3.12
N LEU A 64 -28.09 -16.33 1.83
CA LEU A 64 -29.25 -15.96 0.99
C LEU A 64 -30.27 -17.11 0.85
N ALA A 65 -29.80 -18.36 0.77
CA ALA A 65 -30.67 -19.53 0.67
C ALA A 65 -31.56 -19.71 1.92
N ARG A 66 -31.13 -19.21 3.09
CA ARG A 66 -31.97 -19.21 4.31
C ARG A 66 -33.15 -18.23 4.21
N GLY A 67 -32.99 -17.16 3.44
CA GLY A 67 -34.03 -16.18 3.15
C GLY A 67 -34.89 -16.52 1.92
N GLY A 68 -34.43 -17.46 1.07
CA GLY A 68 -35.06 -17.80 -0.20
C GLY A 68 -34.65 -16.90 -1.37
N ASP A 69 -33.65 -16.03 -1.17
CA ASP A 69 -33.17 -15.04 -2.16
C ASP A 69 -31.91 -15.52 -2.90
N ASP A 70 -31.54 -16.80 -2.78
CA ASP A 70 -30.40 -17.33 -3.52
C ASP A 70 -30.73 -17.49 -5.00
N VAL A 71 -31.97 -17.76 -5.40
CA VAL A 71 -32.37 -17.97 -6.81
C VAL A 71 -32.63 -16.65 -7.53
N VAL A 72 -31.78 -16.29 -8.50
CA VAL A 72 -31.99 -15.09 -9.33
C VAL A 72 -33.07 -15.36 -10.39
N PRO A 73 -34.12 -14.54 -10.50
CA PRO A 73 -35.16 -14.73 -11.51
C PRO A 73 -34.60 -14.65 -12.94
N ALA A 74 -35.20 -15.40 -13.88
CA ALA A 74 -34.76 -15.46 -15.28
C ALA A 74 -34.81 -14.10 -16.02
N HIS A 75 -35.67 -13.18 -15.56
CA HIS A 75 -35.78 -11.83 -16.11
C HIS A 75 -34.80 -10.82 -15.47
N GLY A 76 -33.98 -11.28 -14.54
CA GLY A 76 -32.93 -10.52 -13.85
C GLY A 76 -33.22 -10.25 -12.37
N PRO A 77 -32.26 -9.62 -11.66
CA PRO A 77 -32.38 -9.30 -10.25
C PRO A 77 -33.50 -8.29 -9.98
N THR A 78 -34.41 -8.62 -9.06
CA THR A 78 -35.52 -7.75 -8.63
C THR A 78 -35.28 -7.08 -7.28
N SER A 79 -34.21 -7.49 -6.57
CA SER A 79 -33.86 -6.98 -5.25
C SER A 79 -32.32 -6.90 -5.09
N PRO A 80 -31.80 -6.14 -4.11
CA PRO A 80 -30.37 -6.09 -3.82
C PRO A 80 -29.78 -7.48 -3.50
N GLU A 81 -30.52 -8.35 -2.84
CA GLU A 81 -30.13 -9.71 -2.48
C GLU A 81 -29.89 -10.56 -3.74
N HIS A 82 -30.74 -10.42 -4.75
CA HIS A 82 -30.53 -11.07 -6.05
C HIS A 82 -29.27 -10.56 -6.76
N VAL A 83 -28.88 -9.29 -6.58
CA VAL A 83 -27.62 -8.77 -7.12
C VAL A 83 -26.42 -9.40 -6.40
N VAL A 84 -26.50 -9.55 -5.08
CA VAL A 84 -25.47 -10.27 -4.28
C VAL A 84 -25.41 -11.74 -4.69
N ALA A 85 -26.54 -12.41 -4.88
CA ALA A 85 -26.60 -13.79 -5.36
C ALA A 85 -25.94 -13.95 -6.73
N ALA A 86 -26.26 -13.06 -7.68
CA ALA A 86 -25.65 -13.06 -9.01
C ALA A 86 -24.12 -12.84 -8.93
N ALA A 87 -23.67 -11.89 -8.12
CA ALA A 87 -22.25 -11.63 -7.91
C ALA A 87 -21.53 -12.82 -7.24
N ALA A 88 -22.15 -13.47 -6.26
CA ALA A 88 -21.58 -14.64 -5.60
C ALA A 88 -21.48 -15.86 -6.53
N ARG A 89 -22.50 -16.12 -7.37
CA ARG A 89 -22.43 -17.15 -8.42
C ARG A 89 -21.37 -16.84 -9.46
N ALA A 90 -21.29 -15.60 -9.92
CA ALA A 90 -20.26 -15.15 -10.85
C ALA A 90 -18.85 -15.38 -10.27
N ALA A 91 -18.64 -15.07 -8.98
CA ALA A 91 -17.39 -15.33 -8.30
C ALA A 91 -17.02 -16.84 -8.21
N GLN A 92 -18.01 -17.73 -8.30
CA GLN A 92 -17.81 -19.18 -8.38
C GLN A 92 -17.65 -19.71 -9.82
N GLY A 93 -17.62 -18.82 -10.83
CA GLY A 93 -17.42 -19.17 -12.24
C GLY A 93 -18.69 -19.30 -13.08
N ASP A 94 -19.86 -18.88 -12.57
CA ASP A 94 -21.09 -18.82 -13.37
C ASP A 94 -21.07 -17.61 -14.33
N GLU A 95 -20.72 -17.86 -15.59
CA GLU A 95 -20.67 -16.82 -16.63
C GLU A 95 -22.03 -16.15 -16.89
N GLY A 96 -23.13 -16.90 -16.79
CA GLY A 96 -24.48 -16.36 -16.99
C GLY A 96 -24.86 -15.38 -15.88
N ALA A 97 -24.46 -15.67 -14.65
CA ALA A 97 -24.62 -14.75 -13.53
C ALA A 97 -23.78 -13.47 -13.71
N LEU A 98 -22.56 -13.57 -14.27
CA LEU A 98 -21.74 -12.40 -14.57
C LEU A 98 -22.36 -11.50 -15.65
N VAL A 99 -22.88 -12.09 -16.73
CA VAL A 99 -23.62 -11.35 -17.78
C VAL A 99 -24.84 -10.65 -17.18
N THR A 100 -25.57 -11.34 -16.30
CA THR A 100 -26.71 -10.76 -15.57
C THR A 100 -26.27 -9.55 -14.73
N LEU A 101 -25.14 -9.65 -14.01
CA LEU A 101 -24.60 -8.58 -13.20
C LEU A 101 -24.21 -7.35 -14.04
N LEU A 102 -23.56 -7.56 -15.19
CA LEU A 102 -23.21 -6.49 -16.13
C LEU A 102 -24.44 -5.73 -16.65
N HIS A 103 -25.52 -6.46 -16.94
CA HIS A 103 -26.78 -5.85 -17.38
C HIS A 103 -27.40 -4.95 -16.31
N VAL A 104 -27.35 -5.37 -15.03
CA VAL A 104 -27.79 -4.55 -13.89
C VAL A 104 -26.98 -3.26 -13.78
N GLY A 105 -25.66 -3.33 -13.94
CA GLY A 105 -24.78 -2.17 -13.81
C GLY A 105 -25.14 -1.00 -14.71
N SER A 106 -25.67 -1.28 -15.92
CA SER A 106 -26.11 -0.24 -16.86
C SER A 106 -27.32 0.57 -16.37
N ARG A 107 -28.06 0.06 -15.37
CA ARG A 107 -29.31 0.65 -14.86
C ARG A 107 -29.14 1.36 -13.52
N VAL A 108 -27.99 1.21 -12.85
CA VAL A 108 -27.73 1.84 -11.56
C VAL A 108 -27.33 3.30 -11.77
N ALA A 109 -28.29 4.20 -11.55
CA ALA A 109 -28.10 5.64 -11.74
C ALA A 109 -27.60 6.35 -10.47
N ASP A 110 -27.99 5.86 -9.28
CA ASP A 110 -27.59 6.48 -8.01
C ASP A 110 -26.08 6.29 -7.75
N PRO A 111 -25.31 7.37 -7.46
CA PRO A 111 -23.86 7.27 -7.27
C PRO A 111 -23.43 6.35 -6.13
N GLN A 112 -24.21 6.26 -5.04
CA GLN A 112 -23.86 5.43 -3.89
C GLN A 112 -24.13 3.95 -4.20
N GLN A 113 -25.31 3.65 -4.75
CA GLN A 113 -25.62 2.30 -5.24
C GLN A 113 -24.64 1.84 -6.32
N ARG A 114 -24.17 2.76 -7.17
CA ARG A 114 -23.16 2.47 -8.18
C ARG A 114 -21.82 2.09 -7.57
N ALA A 115 -21.38 2.77 -6.52
CA ALA A 115 -20.15 2.40 -5.80
C ALA A 115 -20.26 0.99 -5.19
N ASP A 116 -21.38 0.67 -4.55
CA ASP A 116 -21.62 -0.66 -3.98
C ASP A 116 -21.69 -1.75 -5.06
N PHE A 117 -22.37 -1.47 -6.18
CA PHE A 117 -22.40 -2.35 -7.33
C PHE A 117 -21.00 -2.61 -7.89
N LEU A 118 -20.17 -1.56 -8.05
CA LEU A 118 -18.80 -1.69 -8.55
C LEU A 118 -17.93 -2.55 -7.63
N ARG A 119 -18.11 -2.47 -6.30
CA ARG A 119 -17.42 -3.38 -5.35
C ARG A 119 -17.80 -4.84 -5.59
N LEU A 120 -19.10 -5.12 -5.75
CA LEU A 120 -19.60 -6.47 -6.01
C LEU A 120 -19.10 -6.99 -7.36
N LEU A 121 -19.14 -6.16 -8.40
CA LEU A 121 -18.63 -6.48 -9.72
C LEU A 121 -17.13 -6.80 -9.68
N ALA A 122 -16.34 -5.97 -9.01
CA ALA A 122 -14.90 -6.17 -8.90
C ALA A 122 -14.56 -7.45 -8.09
N GLY A 123 -15.28 -7.68 -6.99
CA GLY A 123 -15.16 -8.88 -6.16
C GLY A 123 -15.57 -10.17 -6.89
N ALA A 124 -16.52 -10.10 -7.82
CA ALA A 124 -16.99 -11.24 -8.61
C ALA A 124 -16.13 -11.52 -9.86
N ALA A 125 -15.78 -10.47 -10.61
CA ALA A 125 -15.09 -10.60 -11.89
C ALA A 125 -13.66 -11.14 -11.74
N GLY A 126 -12.96 -10.78 -10.66
CA GLY A 126 -11.59 -11.25 -10.41
C GLY A 126 -11.48 -12.78 -10.29
N PRO A 127 -12.20 -13.42 -9.35
CA PRO A 127 -12.27 -14.88 -9.24
C PRO A 127 -12.79 -15.59 -10.50
N ALA A 128 -13.67 -14.94 -11.26
CA ALA A 128 -14.16 -15.44 -12.56
C ALA A 128 -13.13 -15.36 -13.70
N GLY A 129 -11.90 -14.89 -13.44
CA GLY A 129 -10.85 -14.74 -14.45
C GLY A 129 -11.02 -13.52 -15.37
N ARG A 130 -12.01 -12.65 -15.12
CA ARG A 130 -12.28 -11.42 -15.88
C ARG A 130 -11.56 -10.22 -15.26
N HIS A 131 -10.24 -10.29 -15.26
CA HIS A 131 -9.37 -9.29 -14.64
C HIS A 131 -9.48 -7.90 -15.27
N ASP A 132 -9.74 -7.82 -16.57
CA ASP A 132 -10.02 -6.58 -17.30
C ASP A 132 -11.18 -5.81 -16.65
N LEU A 133 -12.29 -6.51 -16.45
CA LEU A 133 -13.51 -5.97 -15.87
C LEU A 133 -13.34 -5.63 -14.39
N ALA A 134 -12.66 -6.50 -13.63
CA ALA A 134 -12.36 -6.24 -12.21
C ALA A 134 -11.49 -4.98 -12.05
N ASP A 135 -10.48 -4.82 -12.92
CA ASP A 135 -9.58 -3.68 -12.91
C ASP A 135 -10.31 -2.36 -13.23
N ASP A 136 -11.17 -2.36 -14.24
CA ASP A 136 -11.96 -1.16 -14.57
C ASP A 136 -12.87 -0.78 -13.40
N ALA A 137 -13.54 -1.78 -12.78
CA ALA A 137 -14.40 -1.52 -11.64
C ALA A 137 -13.64 -0.94 -10.44
N TRP A 138 -12.46 -1.49 -10.09
CA TRP A 138 -11.62 -0.92 -9.03
C TRP A 138 -11.10 0.49 -9.37
N VAL A 139 -10.66 0.72 -10.61
CA VAL A 139 -10.17 2.03 -11.03
C VAL A 139 -11.25 3.09 -10.97
N THR A 140 -12.44 2.80 -11.50
CA THR A 140 -13.62 3.68 -11.41
C THR A 140 -14.02 3.93 -9.97
N LEU A 141 -14.05 2.90 -9.12
CA LEU A 141 -14.44 3.02 -7.72
C LEU A 141 -13.49 3.96 -6.93
N VAL A 142 -12.17 3.81 -7.10
CA VAL A 142 -11.20 4.66 -6.38
C VAL A 142 -11.14 6.07 -6.98
N SER A 143 -11.24 6.20 -8.29
CA SER A 143 -10.99 7.47 -9.00
C SER A 143 -12.24 8.36 -9.09
N GLU A 144 -13.42 7.77 -9.30
CA GLU A 144 -14.68 8.52 -9.49
C GLU A 144 -15.52 8.54 -8.20
N HIS A 145 -15.50 7.47 -7.41
CA HIS A 145 -16.29 7.38 -6.16
C HIS A 145 -15.46 7.61 -4.90
N GLY A 146 -14.14 7.80 -5.03
CA GLY A 146 -13.28 8.12 -3.90
C GLY A 146 -13.15 7.00 -2.86
N ASP A 147 -13.37 5.74 -3.23
CA ASP A 147 -13.18 4.63 -2.30
C ASP A 147 -11.68 4.50 -1.96
N ARG A 148 -11.34 4.66 -0.69
CA ARG A 148 -9.97 4.55 -0.18
C ARG A 148 -9.79 3.40 0.81
N THR A 149 -10.72 2.45 0.83
CA THR A 149 -10.58 1.23 1.63
C THR A 149 -9.35 0.43 1.21
N PRO A 150 -8.74 -0.38 2.10
CA PRO A 150 -7.61 -1.23 1.75
C PRO A 150 -7.89 -2.18 0.58
N GLN A 151 -9.12 -2.69 0.48
CA GLN A 151 -9.56 -3.52 -0.64
C GLN A 151 -9.61 -2.74 -1.96
N GLY A 152 -10.26 -1.56 -1.96
CA GLY A 152 -10.34 -0.68 -3.12
C GLY A 152 -8.96 -0.24 -3.61
N LEU A 153 -8.10 0.23 -2.71
CA LEU A 153 -6.74 0.63 -3.03
C LEU A 153 -5.85 -0.53 -3.48
N GLY A 154 -6.02 -1.72 -2.89
CA GLY A 154 -5.31 -2.93 -3.31
C GLY A 154 -5.69 -3.35 -4.73
N GLY A 155 -6.98 -3.37 -5.05
CA GLY A 155 -7.49 -3.65 -6.40
C GLY A 155 -7.04 -2.61 -7.42
N TRP A 156 -7.15 -1.32 -7.09
CA TRP A 156 -6.65 -0.21 -7.90
C TRP A 156 -5.15 -0.30 -8.18
N ALA A 157 -4.36 -0.62 -7.15
CA ALA A 157 -2.92 -0.78 -7.27
C ALA A 157 -2.55 -1.95 -8.19
N ALA A 158 -3.21 -3.10 -8.01
CA ALA A 158 -3.03 -4.26 -8.89
C ALA A 158 -3.38 -3.93 -10.34
N ALA A 159 -4.52 -3.27 -10.58
CA ALA A 159 -4.98 -2.85 -11.90
C ALA A 159 -3.96 -1.96 -12.62
N HIS A 160 -3.49 -0.89 -11.96
CA HIS A 160 -2.52 0.03 -12.57
C HIS A 160 -1.16 -0.62 -12.82
N VAL A 161 -0.69 -1.48 -11.92
CA VAL A 161 0.59 -2.18 -12.11
C VAL A 161 0.48 -3.23 -13.21
N ALA A 162 -0.62 -3.97 -13.28
CA ALA A 162 -0.87 -4.96 -14.33
C ALA A 162 -0.96 -4.33 -15.73
N ARG A 163 -1.54 -3.11 -15.83
CA ARG A 163 -1.68 -2.34 -17.07
C ARG A 163 -0.44 -1.50 -17.44
N ARG A 164 0.68 -1.64 -16.73
CA ARG A 164 1.90 -0.87 -17.01
C ARG A 164 2.40 -1.13 -18.44
N ASP A 165 2.97 -0.11 -19.07
CA ASP A 165 3.52 -0.23 -20.43
C ASP A 165 4.78 -1.12 -20.43
N ALA A 166 4.64 -2.35 -20.93
CA ALA A 166 5.74 -3.31 -21.04
C ALA A 166 6.79 -2.92 -22.10
N ALA A 167 6.52 -1.94 -22.97
CA ALA A 167 7.44 -1.45 -23.98
C ALA A 167 8.18 -0.16 -23.54
N ARG A 168 7.54 0.69 -22.73
CA ARG A 168 8.09 1.99 -22.30
C ARG A 168 8.38 2.04 -20.81
N SER A 169 9.66 1.85 -20.46
CA SER A 169 10.11 1.82 -19.06
C SER A 169 9.79 3.09 -18.27
N THR A 170 9.81 4.27 -18.91
CA THR A 170 9.50 5.54 -18.22
C THR A 170 8.05 5.61 -17.76
N ASP A 171 7.11 5.16 -18.60
CA ASP A 171 5.68 5.16 -18.28
C ASP A 171 5.35 4.06 -17.26
N ALA A 172 5.98 2.89 -17.37
CA ALA A 172 5.87 1.83 -16.37
C ALA A 172 6.44 2.25 -15.00
N VAL A 173 7.60 2.94 -14.96
CA VAL A 173 8.12 3.53 -13.71
C VAL A 173 7.11 4.51 -13.14
N ARG A 174 6.57 5.43 -13.94
CA ARG A 174 5.59 6.42 -13.46
C ARG A 174 4.36 5.74 -12.86
N ALA A 175 3.85 4.68 -13.50
CA ALA A 175 2.71 3.91 -13.00
C ALA A 175 3.03 3.25 -11.65
N VAL A 176 4.11 2.46 -11.55
CA VAL A 176 4.48 1.76 -10.31
C VAL A 176 4.78 2.74 -9.17
N VAL A 177 5.52 3.80 -9.47
CA VAL A 177 5.87 4.87 -8.50
C VAL A 177 4.63 5.62 -8.03
N GLY A 178 3.75 6.00 -8.94
CA GLY A 178 2.50 6.70 -8.63
C GLY A 178 1.59 5.86 -7.74
N VAL A 179 1.46 4.56 -8.04
CA VAL A 179 0.71 3.61 -7.22
C VAL A 179 1.34 3.44 -5.83
N ALA A 180 2.65 3.26 -5.77
CA ALA A 180 3.35 3.09 -4.50
C ALA A 180 3.19 4.32 -3.59
N ARG A 181 3.22 5.51 -4.17
CA ARG A 181 2.96 6.77 -3.45
C ARG A 181 1.51 6.84 -2.96
N GLY A 182 0.53 6.49 -3.80
CA GLY A 182 -0.88 6.44 -3.41
C GLY A 182 -1.14 5.51 -2.22
N LEU A 183 -0.46 4.36 -2.17
CA LEU A 183 -0.53 3.42 -1.04
C LEU A 183 0.18 3.93 0.22
N GLN A 184 1.23 4.75 0.08
CA GLN A 184 1.93 5.37 1.20
C GLN A 184 1.16 6.53 1.82
N GLU A 185 0.39 7.26 1.00
CA GLU A 185 -0.45 8.39 1.42
C GLU A 185 -1.86 7.96 1.88
N ALA A 186 -2.23 6.68 1.70
CA ALA A 186 -3.50 6.12 2.11
C ALA A 186 -3.71 6.09 3.62
N LEU A 187 -4.96 5.87 4.06
CA LEU A 187 -5.32 5.63 5.46
C LEU A 187 -5.95 4.23 5.59
N PRO A 188 -5.34 3.31 6.35
CA PRO A 188 -4.00 3.41 6.96
C PRO A 188 -2.88 3.47 5.92
N ALA A 189 -1.78 4.15 6.27
CA ALA A 189 -0.60 4.21 5.41
C ALA A 189 0.07 2.83 5.33
N ALA A 190 0.65 2.47 4.18
CA ALA A 190 1.35 1.20 3.99
C ALA A 190 2.47 0.92 5.02
N ALA A 191 3.03 1.98 5.62
CA ALA A 191 4.03 1.90 6.68
C ALA A 191 3.46 1.44 8.03
N ASP A 192 2.16 1.59 8.24
CA ASP A 192 1.43 1.25 9.45
C ASP A 192 0.62 -0.03 9.27
N ASP A 193 0.02 -0.23 8.09
CA ASP A 193 -0.65 -1.48 7.70
C ASP A 193 -0.33 -1.82 6.23
N ALA A 194 0.33 -2.97 6.01
CA ALA A 194 0.67 -3.45 4.67
C ALA A 194 -0.51 -4.13 3.94
N GLY A 195 -1.73 -4.12 4.49
CA GLY A 195 -2.90 -4.85 3.98
C GLY A 195 -3.21 -4.59 2.51
N ALA A 196 -3.42 -3.33 2.12
CA ALA A 196 -3.69 -2.95 0.73
C ALA A 196 -2.57 -3.38 -0.23
N THR A 197 -1.31 -3.22 0.20
CA THR A 197 -0.14 -3.65 -0.60
C THR A 197 -0.09 -5.17 -0.73
N THR A 198 -0.39 -5.89 0.34
CA THR A 198 -0.43 -7.36 0.36
C THR A 198 -1.52 -7.89 -0.56
N LEU A 199 -2.71 -7.28 -0.53
CA LEU A 199 -3.82 -7.62 -1.44
C LEU A 199 -3.40 -7.42 -2.91
N ALA A 200 -2.82 -6.25 -3.23
CA ALA A 200 -2.36 -5.96 -4.59
C ALA A 200 -1.28 -6.94 -5.08
N VAL A 201 -0.29 -7.23 -4.23
CA VAL A 201 0.80 -8.16 -4.54
C VAL A 201 0.28 -9.58 -4.77
N ARG A 202 -0.59 -10.07 -3.88
CA ARG A 202 -1.19 -11.41 -4.03
C ARG A 202 -2.04 -11.50 -5.28
N ASP A 203 -2.78 -10.44 -5.60
CA ASP A 203 -3.60 -10.40 -6.81
C ASP A 203 -2.74 -10.46 -8.08
N LEU A 204 -1.67 -9.67 -8.15
CA LEU A 204 -0.69 -9.73 -9.25
C LEU A 204 -0.03 -11.12 -9.36
N GLN A 205 0.30 -11.76 -8.23
CA GLN A 205 0.84 -13.11 -8.21
C GLN A 205 -0.15 -14.15 -8.75
N ARG A 206 -1.44 -14.06 -8.37
CA ARG A 206 -2.50 -14.95 -8.89
C ARG A 206 -2.66 -14.83 -10.41
N ARG A 207 -2.51 -13.61 -10.95
CA ARG A 207 -2.51 -13.33 -12.40
C ARG A 207 -1.24 -13.78 -13.12
N GLY A 208 -0.23 -14.27 -12.39
CA GLY A 208 1.08 -14.64 -12.93
C GLY A 208 2.06 -13.49 -13.13
N ASP A 209 1.71 -12.26 -12.74
CA ASP A 209 2.57 -11.07 -12.86
C ASP A 209 3.52 -10.93 -11.66
N ARG A 210 4.45 -11.88 -11.54
CA ARG A 210 5.46 -11.89 -10.47
C ARG A 210 6.37 -10.65 -10.50
N ALA A 211 6.66 -10.11 -11.69
CA ALA A 211 7.49 -8.93 -11.85
C ALA A 211 6.78 -7.69 -11.30
N GLY A 212 5.51 -7.48 -11.67
CA GLY A 212 4.68 -6.39 -11.14
C GLY A 212 4.53 -6.45 -9.62
N ALA A 213 4.26 -7.66 -9.09
CA ALA A 213 4.18 -7.89 -7.64
C ALA A 213 5.46 -7.46 -6.90
N ALA A 214 6.62 -7.91 -7.39
CA ALA A 214 7.91 -7.54 -6.82
C ALA A 214 8.18 -6.04 -6.92
N LEU A 215 7.93 -5.45 -8.09
CA LEU A 215 8.12 -4.03 -8.36
C LEU A 215 7.29 -3.17 -7.39
N LEU A 216 6.02 -3.51 -7.19
CA LEU A 216 5.13 -2.81 -6.27
C LEU A 216 5.61 -2.92 -4.83
N ALA A 217 5.91 -4.14 -4.35
CA ALA A 217 6.41 -4.36 -2.99
C ALA A 217 7.72 -3.59 -2.73
N ALA A 218 8.64 -3.61 -3.69
CA ALA A 218 9.91 -2.90 -3.61
C ALA A 218 9.72 -1.37 -3.63
N ALA A 219 8.79 -0.85 -4.44
CA ALA A 219 8.49 0.57 -4.50
C ALA A 219 7.84 1.05 -3.19
N VAL A 220 6.81 0.37 -2.69
CA VAL A 220 6.14 0.75 -1.44
C VAL A 220 7.11 0.66 -0.26
N ALA A 221 7.95 -0.37 -0.20
CA ALA A 221 8.96 -0.52 0.86
C ALA A 221 10.01 0.60 0.87
N ARG A 222 10.22 1.28 -0.25
CA ARG A 222 11.27 2.30 -0.41
C ARG A 222 10.84 3.73 -0.16
N GLY A 223 9.59 4.07 -0.44
CA GLY A 223 9.11 5.45 -0.30
C GLY A 223 8.75 5.87 1.14
N GLY A 224 8.96 5.00 2.13
CA GLY A 224 8.67 5.34 3.52
C GLY A 224 9.30 4.40 4.55
N ARG A 225 8.78 4.47 5.77
CA ARG A 225 9.12 3.53 6.84
C ARG A 225 8.60 2.14 6.44
N THR A 226 9.48 1.15 6.38
CA THR A 226 9.08 -0.22 6.08
C THR A 226 8.62 -0.93 7.35
N SER A 227 7.34 -1.33 7.42
CA SER A 227 6.85 -2.22 8.47
C SER A 227 7.55 -3.60 8.37
N PRO A 228 7.60 -4.39 9.45
CA PRO A 228 8.09 -5.77 9.38
C PRO A 228 7.39 -6.59 8.30
N ASP A 229 6.09 -6.40 8.13
CA ASP A 229 5.28 -7.11 7.15
C ASP A 229 5.61 -6.70 5.72
N LEU A 230 5.77 -5.41 5.47
CA LEU A 230 6.17 -4.94 4.15
C LEU A 230 7.59 -5.39 3.80
N ARG A 231 8.48 -5.55 4.79
CA ARG A 231 9.80 -6.20 4.60
C ARG A 231 9.63 -7.67 4.24
N ALA A 232 8.84 -8.42 5.00
CA ALA A 232 8.56 -9.83 4.73
C ALA A 232 7.96 -10.02 3.34
N LEU A 233 6.96 -9.21 2.96
CA LEU A 233 6.32 -9.23 1.65
C LEU A 233 7.31 -8.92 0.51
N ARG A 234 8.19 -7.93 0.71
CA ARG A 234 9.24 -7.60 -0.26
C ARG A 234 10.25 -8.74 -0.40
N ASP A 235 10.64 -9.35 0.70
CA ASP A 235 11.62 -10.43 0.69
C ASP A 235 11.03 -11.73 0.08
N GLU A 236 9.74 -12.01 0.33
CA GLU A 236 8.96 -13.08 -0.31
C GLU A 236 8.84 -12.89 -1.84
N THR A 237 8.64 -11.64 -2.27
CA THR A 237 8.50 -11.29 -3.70
C THR A 237 9.83 -10.97 -4.39
N ALA A 238 10.96 -11.11 -3.69
CA ALA A 238 12.25 -10.63 -4.19
C ALA A 238 12.68 -11.34 -5.49
N LEU A 239 13.02 -10.54 -6.49
CA LEU A 239 13.58 -11.03 -7.74
C LEU A 239 15.06 -11.40 -7.56
N HIS A 240 15.41 -12.63 -7.95
CA HIS A 240 16.75 -13.15 -7.81
C HIS A 240 17.68 -12.53 -8.87
N ARG A 241 18.62 -11.69 -8.43
CA ARG A 241 19.61 -11.07 -9.31
C ARG A 241 20.81 -12.00 -9.55
N ARG A 242 21.16 -12.23 -10.81
CA ARG A 242 22.43 -12.85 -11.18
C ARG A 242 23.53 -11.78 -11.09
N ARG A 243 24.62 -12.09 -10.38
CA ARG A 243 25.78 -11.16 -10.26
C ARG A 243 26.67 -11.16 -11.51
N ALA A 244 26.68 -12.24 -12.28
CA ALA A 244 27.47 -12.39 -13.50
C ALA A 244 27.35 -11.20 -14.48
N PRO A 245 26.14 -10.71 -14.83
CA PRO A 245 26.01 -9.57 -15.74
C PRO A 245 26.49 -8.23 -15.20
N THR A 246 26.69 -8.12 -13.89
CA THR A 246 27.35 -6.95 -13.29
C THR A 246 28.86 -7.11 -13.32
N VAL A 247 29.38 -8.30 -13.03
CA VAL A 247 30.82 -8.53 -12.79
C VAL A 247 31.60 -8.79 -14.10
N VAL A 248 31.05 -9.61 -15.01
CA VAL A 248 31.75 -10.03 -16.24
C VAL A 248 32.16 -8.85 -17.14
N PRO A 249 31.33 -7.81 -17.36
CA PRO A 249 31.75 -6.68 -18.19
C PRO A 249 32.94 -5.93 -17.58
N TRP A 250 33.02 -5.84 -16.25
CA TRP A 250 34.17 -5.22 -15.57
C TRP A 250 35.43 -6.08 -15.65
N ILE A 251 35.29 -7.39 -15.48
CA ILE A 251 36.41 -8.32 -15.69
C ILE A 251 36.93 -8.19 -17.12
N LEU A 252 36.03 -8.14 -18.12
CA LEU A 252 36.42 -7.99 -19.51
C LEU A 252 37.08 -6.63 -19.79
N ALA A 253 36.53 -5.53 -19.25
CA ALA A 253 37.13 -4.21 -19.38
C ALA A 253 38.53 -4.14 -18.74
N LEU A 254 38.72 -4.79 -17.58
CA LEU A 254 40.02 -4.91 -16.91
C LEU A 254 41.02 -5.71 -17.77
N LEU A 255 40.58 -6.80 -18.40
CA LEU A 255 41.40 -7.63 -19.29
C LEU A 255 41.80 -6.90 -20.59
N LEU A 256 40.99 -5.96 -21.05
CA LEU A 256 41.25 -5.16 -22.26
C LEU A 256 42.11 -3.91 -21.99
N LEU A 257 42.31 -3.56 -20.72
CA LEU A 257 43.08 -2.39 -20.32
C LEU A 257 44.53 -2.34 -20.86
N PRO A 258 45.26 -3.47 -21.04
CA PRO A 258 46.60 -3.49 -21.65
C PRO A 258 46.63 -3.04 -23.13
N LEU A 259 45.49 -3.06 -23.83
CA LEU A 259 45.38 -2.55 -25.22
C LEU A 259 45.25 -1.01 -25.30
N GLY A 260 45.41 -0.30 -24.18
CA GLY A 260 45.38 1.16 -24.14
C GLY A 260 44.01 1.74 -24.51
N VAL A 261 44.00 2.88 -25.21
CA VAL A 261 42.77 3.63 -25.56
C VAL A 261 41.79 2.77 -26.37
N VAL A 262 42.30 1.94 -27.29
CA VAL A 262 41.47 1.05 -28.13
C VAL A 262 40.79 -0.03 -27.29
N GLY A 263 41.51 -0.61 -26.32
CA GLY A 263 40.95 -1.58 -25.37
C GLY A 263 39.84 -0.99 -24.49
N ILE A 264 40.00 0.25 -24.04
CA ILE A 264 38.98 0.97 -23.27
C ILE A 264 37.72 1.20 -24.11
N ALA A 265 37.86 1.70 -25.35
CA ALA A 265 36.71 1.94 -26.23
C ALA A 265 35.97 0.63 -26.58
N LEU A 266 36.72 -0.44 -26.88
CA LEU A 266 36.15 -1.76 -27.15
C LEU A 266 35.46 -2.33 -25.91
N GLY A 267 36.09 -2.19 -24.73
CA GLY A 267 35.53 -2.62 -23.45
C GLY A 267 34.22 -1.91 -23.12
N ILE A 268 34.16 -0.59 -23.29
CA ILE A 268 32.91 0.19 -23.11
C ILE A 268 31.83 -0.29 -24.09
N GLY A 269 32.18 -0.49 -25.37
CA GLY A 269 31.25 -0.99 -26.38
C GLY A 269 30.70 -2.37 -26.04
N VAL A 270 31.57 -3.31 -25.64
CA VAL A 270 31.16 -4.66 -25.23
C VAL A 270 30.34 -4.62 -23.94
N VAL A 271 30.67 -3.76 -22.97
CA VAL A 271 29.87 -3.55 -21.75
C VAL A 271 28.48 -3.04 -22.08
N GLU A 272 28.34 -2.06 -22.99
CA GLU A 272 27.05 -1.54 -23.45
C GLU A 272 26.21 -2.64 -24.13
N VAL A 273 26.82 -3.40 -25.05
CA VAL A 273 26.14 -4.49 -25.75
C VAL A 273 25.73 -5.60 -24.78
N LEU A 274 26.64 -6.04 -23.89
CA LEU A 274 26.32 -7.03 -22.87
C LEU A 274 25.21 -6.53 -21.95
N ARG A 275 25.21 -5.27 -21.52
CA ARG A 275 24.14 -4.71 -20.69
C ARG A 275 22.79 -4.67 -21.41
N ARG A 276 22.77 -4.58 -22.74
CA ARG A 276 21.53 -4.63 -23.54
C ARG A 276 21.01 -6.06 -23.71
N VAL A 277 21.90 -7.05 -23.81
CA VAL A 277 21.55 -8.43 -24.14
C VAL A 277 21.41 -9.32 -22.89
N TRP A 278 22.26 -9.14 -21.89
CA TRP A 278 22.26 -9.92 -20.66
C TRP A 278 21.32 -9.34 -19.61
N ARG A 279 20.25 -10.10 -19.34
CA ARG A 279 19.30 -9.81 -18.26
C ARG A 279 19.92 -10.11 -16.90
N ARG A 280 19.86 -9.16 -15.98
CA ARG A 280 20.27 -9.34 -14.56
C ARG A 280 19.25 -10.15 -13.79
N VAL A 281 17.98 -10.09 -14.20
CA VAL A 281 16.87 -10.80 -13.56
C VAL A 281 16.28 -11.81 -14.56
N PRO A 282 16.47 -13.12 -14.35
CA PRO A 282 15.89 -14.14 -15.22
C PRO A 282 14.36 -14.14 -15.11
N GLY A 283 13.68 -14.35 -16.24
CA GLY A 283 12.20 -14.44 -16.29
C GLY A 283 11.46 -13.10 -16.28
N VAL A 284 12.17 -11.97 -16.32
CA VAL A 284 11.60 -10.62 -16.31
C VAL A 284 11.87 -9.91 -17.64
N SER A 285 10.95 -9.06 -18.09
CA SER A 285 11.13 -8.27 -19.32
C SER A 285 12.27 -7.25 -19.16
N LEU A 286 12.93 -6.85 -20.25
CA LEU A 286 13.96 -5.80 -20.19
C LEU A 286 13.38 -4.46 -19.69
N CYS A 287 12.11 -4.20 -19.99
CA CYS A 287 11.40 -3.04 -19.48
C CYS A 287 11.28 -3.11 -17.95
N ASP A 288 10.73 -4.21 -17.42
CA ASP A 288 10.58 -4.43 -15.99
C ASP A 288 11.93 -4.48 -15.25
N GLU A 289 12.99 -4.96 -15.89
CA GLU A 289 14.34 -4.91 -15.32
C GLU A 289 14.83 -3.46 -15.19
N ARG A 290 14.58 -2.60 -16.18
CA ARG A 290 14.88 -1.16 -16.07
C ARG A 290 14.00 -0.45 -15.06
N VAL A 291 12.70 -0.80 -15.00
CA VAL A 291 11.78 -0.30 -13.98
C VAL A 291 12.27 -0.74 -12.61
N TRP A 292 12.70 -1.99 -12.46
CA TRP A 292 13.25 -2.53 -11.23
C TRP A 292 14.52 -1.80 -10.85
N ASP A 293 15.50 -1.64 -11.74
CA ASP A 293 16.73 -0.89 -11.45
C ASP A 293 16.45 0.59 -11.16
N THR A 294 15.38 1.16 -11.72
CA THR A 294 14.92 2.52 -11.41
C THR A 294 14.21 2.57 -10.07
N VAL A 295 13.31 1.66 -9.73
CA VAL A 295 12.70 1.58 -8.39
C VAL A 295 13.75 1.23 -7.34
N ASP A 296 14.76 0.45 -7.74
CA ASP A 296 15.81 -0.04 -6.87
C ASP A 296 16.91 1.00 -6.63
N GLY A 297 17.25 1.75 -7.67
CA GLY A 297 18.27 2.80 -7.68
C GLY A 297 17.74 4.22 -7.48
N ALA A 298 16.55 4.54 -7.97
CA ALA A 298 15.85 5.80 -7.74
C ALA A 298 15.03 5.72 -6.46
N ARG A 299 15.18 6.76 -5.64
CA ARG A 299 14.36 6.95 -4.46
C ARG A 299 13.10 7.67 -4.94
N LEU A 300 11.93 7.23 -4.46
CA LEU A 300 10.63 7.88 -4.64
C LEU A 300 10.55 9.31 -4.07
N ASP A 301 11.68 9.83 -3.57
CA ASP A 301 11.85 11.17 -3.05
C ASP A 301 12.03 12.16 -4.21
N ASP A 302 10.95 12.52 -4.88
CA ASP A 302 10.78 13.87 -5.41
C ASP A 302 9.33 14.07 -5.87
N GLY A 303 8.59 14.90 -5.14
CA GLY A 303 7.44 15.63 -5.68
C GLY A 303 7.83 16.62 -6.80
N ARG A 304 9.10 16.62 -7.22
CA ARG A 304 9.55 17.22 -8.47
C ARG A 304 9.34 16.22 -9.58
N GLN A 305 8.35 16.53 -10.42
CA GLN A 305 8.10 15.93 -11.71
C GLN A 305 9.40 15.42 -12.34
N THR A 306 9.36 14.19 -12.84
CA THR A 306 10.26 13.64 -13.85
C THR A 306 10.08 14.39 -15.19
N GLY A 307 10.12 15.72 -15.13
CA GLY A 307 10.35 16.54 -16.30
C GLY A 307 11.75 16.21 -16.79
N ALA A 308 11.82 15.64 -17.99
CA ALA A 308 13.05 15.40 -18.73
C ALA A 308 13.72 16.71 -19.20
N HIS A 309 13.57 17.79 -18.44
CA HIS A 309 14.33 19.01 -18.61
C HIS A 309 15.58 18.87 -17.75
N SER A 310 16.70 18.78 -18.45
CA SER A 310 18.04 18.86 -17.92
C SER A 310 18.24 20.20 -17.21
N GLU A 311 17.69 20.37 -16.01
CA GLU A 311 18.27 21.31 -15.06
C GLU A 311 19.69 20.81 -14.82
N VAL A 312 20.66 21.55 -15.34
CA VAL A 312 22.07 21.34 -15.07
C VAL A 312 22.22 21.40 -13.56
N ARG A 313 22.33 20.25 -12.90
CA ARG A 313 22.46 20.16 -11.44
C ARG A 313 23.89 20.61 -11.10
N PRO A 314 24.09 21.82 -10.54
CA PRO A 314 25.43 22.41 -10.48
C PRO A 314 26.34 21.65 -9.50
N LEU A 315 25.79 21.14 -8.40
CA LEU A 315 26.52 20.42 -7.35
C LEU A 315 27.27 19.15 -7.83
N PRO A 316 26.61 18.18 -8.50
CA PRO A 316 27.32 17.00 -9.00
C PRO A 316 28.34 17.31 -10.10
N ALA A 317 28.06 18.30 -10.96
CA ALA A 317 29.02 18.76 -11.96
C ALA A 317 30.26 19.41 -11.31
N LEU A 318 30.06 20.25 -10.29
CA LEU A 318 31.14 20.85 -9.50
C LEU A 318 31.94 19.79 -8.72
N ALA A 319 31.28 18.75 -8.19
CA ALA A 319 31.95 17.65 -7.50
C ALA A 319 32.81 16.80 -8.45
N ALA A 320 32.34 16.54 -9.67
CA ALA A 320 33.12 15.87 -10.70
C ALA A 320 34.32 16.73 -11.12
N LEU A 321 34.12 18.03 -11.30
CA LEU A 321 35.20 18.97 -11.64
C LEU A 321 36.25 19.04 -10.52
N ALA A 322 35.83 19.18 -9.26
CA ALA A 322 36.74 19.17 -8.11
C ALA A 322 37.49 17.84 -7.99
N GLY A 323 36.80 16.72 -8.21
CA GLY A 323 37.41 15.39 -8.24
C GLY A 323 38.40 15.21 -9.39
N PHE A 324 38.16 15.84 -10.54
CA PHE A 324 39.10 15.86 -11.66
C PHE A 324 40.39 16.63 -11.32
N VAL A 325 40.26 17.82 -10.73
CA VAL A 325 41.42 18.61 -10.27
C VAL A 325 42.21 17.82 -9.20
N ALA A 326 41.53 17.19 -8.25
CA ALA A 326 42.17 16.34 -7.25
C ALA A 326 42.83 15.10 -7.89
N GLY A 327 42.18 14.49 -8.88
CA GLY A 327 42.71 13.36 -9.64
C GLY A 327 44.00 13.68 -10.38
N ILE A 328 44.11 14.88 -10.96
CA ILE A 328 45.36 15.38 -11.57
C ILE A 328 46.47 15.43 -10.52
N GLY A 329 46.20 16.01 -9.35
CA GLY A 329 47.19 16.09 -8.27
C GLY A 329 47.65 14.71 -7.77
N VAL A 330 46.72 13.77 -7.60
CA VAL A 330 47.04 12.39 -7.21
C VAL A 330 47.84 11.67 -8.30
N ALA A 331 47.51 11.87 -9.58
CA ALA A 331 48.25 11.28 -10.69
C ALA A 331 49.70 11.78 -10.74
N PHE A 332 49.93 13.08 -10.58
CA PHE A 332 51.27 13.66 -10.51
C PHE A 332 52.11 13.06 -9.36
N GLU A 333 51.54 12.99 -8.16
CA GLU A 333 52.25 12.47 -6.98
C GLU A 333 52.55 10.97 -7.11
N VAL A 334 51.59 10.19 -7.62
CA VAL A 334 51.76 8.75 -7.84
C VAL A 334 52.81 8.48 -8.94
N ASP A 335 52.76 9.20 -10.05
CA ASP A 335 53.74 9.08 -11.14
C ASP A 335 55.16 9.44 -10.65
N ALA A 336 55.30 10.54 -9.91
CA ALA A 336 56.58 10.96 -9.34
C ALA A 336 57.18 9.90 -8.40
N ARG A 337 56.37 9.34 -7.49
CA ARG A 337 56.82 8.30 -6.54
C ARG A 337 57.14 6.98 -7.22
N VAL A 338 56.33 6.56 -8.19
CA VAL A 338 56.52 5.28 -8.88
C VAL A 338 57.75 5.31 -9.79
N ARG A 339 57.99 6.42 -10.50
CA ARG A 339 59.24 6.60 -11.29
C ARG A 339 60.49 6.64 -10.41
N ALA A 340 60.40 7.19 -9.20
CA ALA A 340 61.50 7.19 -8.25
C ALA A 340 61.82 5.78 -7.71
N LEU A 341 60.80 4.92 -7.55
CA LEU A 341 60.96 3.55 -7.02
C LEU A 341 61.35 2.53 -8.10
N VAL A 342 60.90 2.72 -9.35
CA VAL A 342 61.13 1.78 -10.45
C VAL A 342 61.58 2.54 -11.70
N PRO A 343 62.88 2.83 -11.83
CA PRO A 343 63.42 3.46 -13.03
C PRO A 343 63.30 2.53 -14.24
N GLY A 344 62.72 3.01 -15.35
CA GLY A 344 62.55 2.24 -16.59
C GLY A 344 61.16 1.65 -16.84
N LEU A 345 60.14 2.07 -16.08
CA LEU A 345 58.74 1.77 -16.38
C LEU A 345 58.35 2.22 -17.80
N GLY A 346 57.85 1.30 -18.62
CA GLY A 346 57.41 1.60 -19.98
C GLY A 346 56.17 2.49 -20.03
N ASP A 347 55.99 3.21 -21.14
CA ASP A 347 54.96 4.23 -21.34
C ASP A 347 53.52 3.76 -21.08
N GLY A 348 53.25 2.46 -21.28
CA GLY A 348 51.95 1.86 -21.00
C GLY A 348 51.56 1.88 -19.52
N TRP A 349 52.52 1.73 -18.59
CA TRP A 349 52.26 1.82 -17.15
C TRP A 349 52.06 3.27 -16.70
N ALA A 350 52.79 4.21 -17.29
CA ALA A 350 52.58 5.64 -17.03
C ALA A 350 51.15 6.04 -17.40
N MET A 351 50.65 5.63 -18.56
CA MET A 351 49.26 5.91 -18.97
C MET A 351 48.22 5.37 -17.97
N LEU A 352 48.48 4.19 -17.38
CA LEU A 352 47.63 3.54 -16.39
C LEU A 352 47.61 4.28 -15.04
N LEU A 353 48.78 4.71 -14.57
CA LEU A 353 48.96 5.51 -13.35
C LEU A 353 48.28 6.87 -13.44
N TRP A 354 48.18 7.42 -14.65
CA TRP A 354 47.47 8.68 -14.91
C TRP A 354 45.97 8.48 -15.12
N ALA A 355 45.55 7.45 -15.85
CA ALA A 355 44.14 7.22 -16.17
C ALA A 355 43.30 6.85 -14.94
N VAL A 356 43.85 6.06 -14.00
CA VAL A 356 43.11 5.60 -12.82
C VAL A 356 42.69 6.78 -11.90
N PRO A 357 43.59 7.71 -11.51
CA PRO A 357 43.19 8.86 -10.71
C PRO A 357 42.36 9.88 -11.50
N LEU A 358 42.67 10.13 -12.78
CA LEU A 358 41.94 11.12 -13.60
C LEU A 358 40.47 10.76 -13.78
N LEU A 359 40.14 9.47 -13.89
CA LEU A 359 38.78 8.98 -14.11
C LEU A 359 38.13 8.52 -12.79
N GLY A 360 38.92 7.89 -11.91
CA GLY A 360 38.44 7.32 -10.67
C GLY A 360 38.05 8.35 -9.62
N VAL A 361 38.87 9.41 -9.43
CA VAL A 361 38.60 10.44 -8.41
C VAL A 361 37.34 11.26 -8.74
N PRO A 362 37.12 11.78 -9.97
CA PRO A 362 35.86 12.44 -10.32
C PRO A 362 34.63 11.55 -10.12
N ALA A 363 34.71 10.29 -10.58
CA ALA A 363 33.61 9.35 -10.45
C ALA A 363 33.29 9.07 -8.97
N LEU A 364 34.31 8.87 -8.15
CA LEU A 364 34.16 8.67 -6.70
C LEU A 364 33.58 9.92 -6.02
N SER A 365 34.12 11.11 -6.31
CA SER A 365 33.64 12.39 -5.76
C SER A 365 32.18 12.64 -6.11
N PHE A 366 31.79 12.40 -7.37
CA PHE A 366 30.41 12.49 -7.83
C PHE A 366 29.49 11.54 -7.03
N VAL A 367 29.88 10.26 -6.93
CA VAL A 367 29.09 9.24 -6.20
C VAL A 367 28.98 9.59 -4.73
N LEU A 368 30.06 10.04 -4.09
CA LEU A 368 30.07 10.42 -2.68
C LEU A 368 29.18 11.63 -2.39
N VAL A 369 29.33 12.73 -3.14
CA VAL A 369 28.52 13.96 -2.95
C VAL A 369 27.05 13.68 -3.19
N GLU A 370 26.73 12.94 -4.25
CA GLU A 370 25.36 12.58 -4.55
C GLU A 370 24.79 11.65 -3.47
N SER A 371 25.56 10.69 -2.96
CA SER A 371 25.13 9.84 -1.83
C SER A 371 24.89 10.65 -0.54
N ALA A 372 25.75 11.62 -0.23
CA ALA A 372 25.66 12.47 0.95
C ALA A 372 24.46 13.41 0.86
N ARG A 373 24.27 14.08 -0.29
CA ARG A 373 23.09 14.91 -0.57
C ARG A 373 21.81 14.11 -0.38
N ARG A 374 21.74 12.90 -0.97
CA ARG A 374 20.58 12.03 -0.83
C ARG A 374 20.37 11.57 0.62
N ALA A 375 21.43 11.36 1.40
CA ALA A 375 21.31 11.04 2.81
C ALA A 375 20.76 12.22 3.64
N LEU A 376 21.16 13.46 3.31
CA LEU A 376 20.67 14.66 3.96
C LEU A 376 19.20 14.94 3.66
N VAL A 377 18.78 14.85 2.39
CA VAL A 377 17.36 15.01 2.00
C VAL A 377 16.50 13.97 2.73
N ARG A 378 16.93 12.70 2.75
CA ARG A 378 16.24 11.65 3.51
C ARG A 378 16.09 11.98 4.99
N ARG A 379 17.17 12.43 5.63
CA ARG A 379 17.14 12.81 7.05
C ARG A 379 16.18 13.97 7.28
N ARG A 380 16.08 14.92 6.36
CA ARG A 380 15.17 16.06 6.46
C ARG A 380 13.70 15.60 6.33
N VAL A 381 13.34 14.89 5.27
CA VAL A 381 11.98 14.37 5.06
C VAL A 381 11.56 13.45 6.20
N ALA A 382 12.46 12.57 6.65
CA ALA A 382 12.18 11.69 7.78
C ALA A 382 11.96 12.46 9.09
N ARG A 383 12.67 13.57 9.31
CA ARG A 383 12.49 14.45 10.48
C ARG A 383 11.17 15.22 10.39
N GLU A 384 10.86 15.81 9.25
CA GLU A 384 9.60 16.54 9.01
C GLU A 384 8.41 15.58 9.23
N GLY A 385 8.41 14.41 8.56
CA GLY A 385 7.35 13.41 8.76
C GLY A 385 7.32 12.78 10.16
N ALA A 386 8.42 12.78 10.91
CA ALA A 386 8.39 12.39 12.33
C ALA A 386 7.79 13.48 13.22
N ALA A 387 8.05 14.75 12.92
CA ALA A 387 7.49 15.89 13.65
C ALA A 387 5.97 15.98 13.45
N ASP A 388 5.48 15.83 12.21
CA ASP A 388 4.04 15.86 11.90
C ASP A 388 3.31 14.72 12.60
N ARG A 389 3.89 13.51 12.60
CA ARG A 389 3.33 12.37 13.35
C ARG A 389 3.35 12.58 14.86
N ALA A 390 4.42 13.14 15.41
CA ALA A 390 4.46 13.46 16.83
C ALA A 390 3.41 14.53 17.20
N ALA A 391 3.15 15.51 16.32
CA ALA A 391 2.06 16.45 16.49
C ALA A 391 0.69 15.75 16.44
N GLN A 392 0.47 14.86 15.48
CA GLN A 392 -0.75 14.08 15.36
C GLN A 392 -1.01 13.20 16.58
N LEU A 393 0.01 12.47 17.06
CA LEU A 393 -0.11 11.61 18.24
C LEU A 393 -0.36 12.41 19.53
N ARG A 394 0.26 13.58 19.69
CA ARG A 394 -0.05 14.47 20.84
C ARG A 394 -1.51 14.92 20.87
N SER A 395 -2.17 14.98 19.71
CA SER A 395 -3.60 15.31 19.65
C SER A 395 -4.50 14.13 20.03
N ALA A 396 -3.96 12.93 20.24
CA ALA A 396 -4.72 11.74 20.62
C ALA A 396 -5.24 11.80 22.07
N GLY A 397 -4.65 12.62 22.95
CA GLY A 397 -5.21 12.86 24.28
C GLY A 397 -6.46 13.75 24.30
N ALA A 398 -6.76 14.46 23.19
CA ALA A 398 -7.90 15.36 23.09
C ALA A 398 -9.15 14.63 22.57
N CYS A 399 -10.33 15.06 23.03
CA CYS A 399 -11.59 14.47 22.57
C CYS A 399 -11.83 14.72 21.08
N ARG A 400 -12.13 13.65 20.35
CA ARG A 400 -12.44 13.67 18.92
C ARG A 400 -13.77 13.02 18.57
N CYS A 401 -14.70 12.99 19.51
CA CYS A 401 -16.04 12.45 19.22
C CYS A 401 -16.82 13.27 18.16
N TRP A 402 -16.33 14.44 17.76
CA TRP A 402 -16.88 15.28 16.69
C TRP A 402 -16.28 15.01 15.30
N ASP A 403 -15.12 14.36 15.19
CA ASP A 403 -14.31 14.29 13.96
C ASP A 403 -14.34 12.88 13.33
N PRO A 404 -13.42 11.93 13.64
CA PRO A 404 -13.46 10.64 12.99
C PRO A 404 -14.52 9.73 13.62
N VAL A 405 -15.33 9.12 12.76
CA VAL A 405 -16.15 7.95 13.09
C VAL A 405 -15.31 6.70 13.37
N ALA A 406 -14.09 6.65 12.86
CA ALA A 406 -13.15 5.57 13.06
C ALA A 406 -11.70 6.03 12.84
N ALA A 407 -10.74 5.36 13.49
CA ALA A 407 -9.32 5.59 13.25
C ALA A 407 -8.53 4.28 13.23
N VAL A 408 -7.43 4.26 12.49
CA VAL A 408 -6.55 3.08 12.31
C VAL A 408 -5.10 3.43 12.63
N GLY A 409 -4.33 2.44 13.07
CA GLY A 409 -2.88 2.52 13.23
C GLY A 409 -2.41 3.19 14.52
N PRO A 410 -1.25 3.87 14.51
CA PRO A 410 -0.65 4.45 15.71
C PRO A 410 -1.52 5.49 16.41
N PHE A 411 -2.29 6.28 15.65
CA PHE A 411 -3.21 7.26 16.23
C PHE A 411 -4.35 6.57 16.99
N ALA A 412 -4.93 5.50 16.43
CA ALA A 412 -5.97 4.72 17.09
C ALA A 412 -5.47 4.10 18.41
N ALA A 413 -4.23 3.60 18.43
CA ALA A 413 -3.58 3.08 19.63
C ALA A 413 -3.41 4.17 20.69
N ALA A 414 -2.84 5.32 20.32
CA ALA A 414 -2.65 6.44 21.23
C ALA A 414 -3.99 6.99 21.76
N TYR A 415 -4.99 7.14 20.90
CA TYR A 415 -6.32 7.63 21.28
C TYR A 415 -7.01 6.66 22.25
N ALA A 416 -6.92 5.35 21.97
CA ALA A 416 -7.42 4.33 22.88
C ALA A 416 -6.74 4.37 24.25
N SER A 417 -5.42 4.55 24.32
CA SER A 417 -4.67 4.51 25.58
C SER A 417 -4.70 5.83 26.36
N GLU A 418 -4.69 6.97 25.69
CA GLU A 418 -4.52 8.29 26.32
C GLU A 418 -5.83 9.02 26.59
N HIS A 419 -6.87 8.78 25.78
CA HIS A 419 -8.15 9.47 25.91
C HIS A 419 -9.31 8.58 26.37
N LEU A 420 -9.39 7.34 25.86
CA LEU A 420 -10.53 6.46 26.13
C LEU A 420 -10.37 5.70 27.46
N VAL A 421 -11.44 5.70 28.27
CA VAL A 421 -11.50 4.98 29.55
C VAL A 421 -12.16 3.61 29.39
N ALA A 422 -11.79 2.64 30.22
CA ALA A 422 -12.36 1.29 30.14
C ALA A 422 -13.88 1.32 30.39
N ALA A 423 -14.64 0.61 29.55
CA ALA A 423 -16.06 0.35 29.75
C ALA A 423 -16.26 -1.02 30.42
N PRO A 424 -17.46 -1.30 30.99
CA PRO A 424 -17.83 -2.67 31.36
C PRO A 424 -17.59 -3.64 30.22
N ARG A 425 -17.13 -4.86 30.54
CA ARG A 425 -16.88 -5.90 29.52
C ARG A 425 -18.19 -6.38 28.94
N CYS A 426 -18.19 -6.59 27.62
CA CYS A 426 -19.34 -7.05 26.86
C CYS A 426 -19.01 -8.42 26.29
N THR A 427 -19.68 -9.47 26.77
CA THR A 427 -19.38 -10.86 26.42
C THR A 427 -19.94 -11.28 25.07
N SER A 428 -20.88 -10.51 24.52
CA SER A 428 -21.49 -10.75 23.21
C SER A 428 -20.58 -10.35 22.04
N LEU A 429 -19.54 -9.56 22.27
CA LEU A 429 -18.69 -9.05 21.19
C LEU A 429 -17.65 -10.07 20.71
N PRO A 430 -17.16 -9.94 19.46
CA PRO A 430 -16.12 -10.81 18.91
C PRO A 430 -14.86 -10.82 19.78
N ARG A 431 -14.16 -11.97 19.78
CA ARG A 431 -12.92 -12.13 20.55
C ARG A 431 -11.86 -11.12 20.08
N GLY A 432 -11.07 -10.60 21.02
CA GLY A 432 -10.03 -9.60 20.72
C GLY A 432 -10.55 -8.17 20.64
N THR A 433 -11.84 -7.94 20.85
CA THR A 433 -12.42 -6.61 20.96
C THR A 433 -12.52 -6.15 22.42
N ALA A 434 -12.47 -4.83 22.63
CA ALA A 434 -12.71 -4.20 23.92
C ALA A 434 -13.52 -2.91 23.74
N VAL A 435 -14.51 -2.69 24.59
CA VAL A 435 -15.27 -1.43 24.60
C VAL A 435 -14.60 -0.45 25.55
N ARG A 436 -14.41 0.78 25.07
CA ARG A 436 -13.99 1.93 25.87
C ARG A 436 -15.01 3.05 25.71
N ARG A 437 -14.94 4.08 26.55
CA ARG A 437 -15.81 5.26 26.45
C ARG A 437 -15.00 6.53 26.41
N CYS A 438 -15.54 7.54 25.74
CA CYS A 438 -15.02 8.88 25.84
C CYS A 438 -15.45 9.49 27.19
N PRO A 439 -14.52 9.94 28.05
CA PRO A 439 -14.88 10.49 29.37
C PRO A 439 -15.68 11.80 29.30
N LEU A 440 -15.65 12.50 28.15
CA LEU A 440 -16.36 13.78 27.99
C LEU A 440 -17.77 13.63 27.40
N THR A 441 -18.01 12.60 26.59
CA THR A 441 -19.28 12.45 25.84
C THR A 441 -20.01 11.15 26.16
N ASP A 442 -19.38 10.25 26.93
CA ASP A 442 -19.83 8.88 27.22
C ASP A 442 -20.10 8.01 25.97
N VAL A 443 -19.73 8.48 24.78
CA VAL A 443 -19.87 7.72 23.53
C VAL A 443 -19.01 6.46 23.62
N PRO A 444 -19.57 5.26 23.34
CA PRO A 444 -18.81 4.02 23.36
C PRO A 444 -17.95 3.89 22.09
N TRP A 445 -16.77 3.32 22.25
CA TRP A 445 -15.80 3.07 21.20
C TRP A 445 -15.38 1.60 21.24
N LEU A 446 -15.44 0.93 20.10
CA LEU A 446 -14.88 -0.41 19.94
C LEU A 446 -13.39 -0.29 19.65
N VAL A 447 -12.56 -0.94 20.45
CA VAL A 447 -11.12 -1.03 20.28
C VAL A 447 -10.79 -2.46 19.85
N THR A 448 -10.19 -2.62 18.67
CA THR A 448 -9.85 -3.93 18.07
C THR A 448 -8.63 -3.78 17.17
N THR A 449 -8.30 -4.80 16.39
CA THR A 449 -7.29 -4.75 15.32
C THR A 449 -7.96 -4.89 13.95
N THR A 450 -7.30 -4.41 12.89
CA THR A 450 -7.71 -4.71 11.50
C THR A 450 -7.72 -6.22 11.25
N THR A 451 -8.37 -6.70 10.20
CA THR A 451 -8.46 -8.14 9.86
C THR A 451 -7.09 -8.80 9.72
N GLY A 452 -6.06 -8.01 9.37
CA GLY A 452 -4.66 -8.46 9.38
C GLY A 452 -4.09 -8.73 10.78
N GLY A 453 -4.80 -8.37 11.85
CA GLY A 453 -4.40 -8.49 13.26
C GLY A 453 -3.28 -7.55 13.68
N ARG A 454 -2.99 -6.50 12.89
CA ARG A 454 -1.69 -5.80 12.94
C ARG A 454 -1.78 -4.33 13.33
N ALA A 455 -2.77 -3.62 12.81
CA ALA A 455 -2.99 -2.22 13.14
C ALA A 455 -4.12 -2.10 14.16
N GLN A 456 -3.95 -1.23 15.15
CA GLN A 456 -5.02 -0.89 16.07
C GLN A 456 -6.14 -0.20 15.30
N LEU A 457 -7.38 -0.59 15.58
CA LEU A 457 -8.60 -0.02 15.03
C LEU A 457 -9.46 0.49 16.19
N VAL A 458 -9.99 1.70 16.06
CA VAL A 458 -11.02 2.23 16.97
C VAL A 458 -12.23 2.68 16.15
N LEU A 459 -13.42 2.23 16.55
CA LEU A 459 -14.69 2.54 15.90
C LEU A 459 -15.62 3.25 16.89
N ARG A 460 -16.15 4.41 16.51
CA ARG A 460 -17.13 5.15 17.32
C ARG A 460 -18.48 4.45 17.24
N GLY A 461 -19.15 4.29 18.38
CA GLY A 461 -20.51 3.75 18.45
C GLY A 461 -21.56 4.85 18.29
N ALA A 462 -22.82 4.48 18.51
CA ALA A 462 -23.91 5.44 18.54
C ALA A 462 -23.82 6.28 19.84
N PRO A 463 -24.20 7.57 19.80
CA PRO A 463 -24.29 8.36 21.02
C PRO A 463 -25.33 7.72 21.97
N PRO A 464 -25.07 7.75 23.29
CA PRO A 464 -26.03 7.24 24.26
C PRO A 464 -27.37 7.97 24.11
N LEU A 465 -28.49 7.26 24.29
CA LEU A 465 -29.78 7.93 24.38
C LEU A 465 -29.72 8.92 25.54
N PRO A 466 -30.29 10.13 25.39
CA PRO A 466 -30.51 10.98 26.54
C PRO A 466 -31.28 10.15 27.57
N ALA A 467 -30.81 10.14 28.81
CA ALA A 467 -31.51 9.50 29.90
C ALA A 467 -32.97 9.97 29.84
N ALA A 468 -33.91 9.02 29.76
CA ALA A 468 -35.33 9.35 29.71
C ALA A 468 -35.58 10.36 30.82
N ALA A 469 -36.04 11.56 30.45
CA ALA A 469 -36.25 12.64 31.41
C ALA A 469 -37.04 12.04 32.57
N ALA A 470 -36.51 12.17 33.79
CA ALA A 470 -37.20 11.68 34.97
C ALA A 470 -38.64 12.19 34.87
N PRO A 471 -39.65 11.31 35.03
CA PRO A 471 -41.04 11.75 34.96
C PRO A 471 -41.16 12.97 35.87
N PRO A 472 -41.78 14.08 35.39
CA PRO A 472 -41.89 15.27 36.20
C PRO A 472 -42.43 14.85 37.57
N PRO A 473 -41.84 15.33 38.68
CA PRO A 473 -42.31 14.96 40.01
C PRO A 473 -43.83 15.16 40.02
N PRO A 474 -44.61 14.23 40.58
CA PRO A 474 -46.06 14.32 40.57
C PRO A 474 -46.44 15.68 41.15
N GLY A 475 -46.82 16.60 40.26
CA GLY A 475 -47.12 17.96 40.63
C GLY A 475 -48.36 17.91 41.50
N THR A 476 -48.24 18.38 42.74
CA THR A 476 -49.41 18.81 43.50
C THR A 476 -50.13 19.82 42.63
N ALA A 477 -51.28 19.42 42.09
CA ALA A 477 -52.20 20.29 41.39
C ALA A 477 -52.56 21.46 42.31
N GLY A 478 -51.80 22.55 42.18
CA GLY A 478 -52.15 23.83 42.76
C GLY A 478 -53.36 24.32 41.98
N TYR A 479 -54.52 24.24 42.61
CA TYR A 479 -55.68 25.04 42.25
C TYR A 479 -55.25 26.52 42.29
N LEU A 480 -55.40 27.23 41.18
CA LEU A 480 -55.57 28.67 41.15
C LEU A 480 -57.05 28.97 40.96
#